data_AF-A0A6C8Y3B0-F1
#
_entry.id   AF-A0A6C8Y3B0-F1
#
_cell.length_a   1.000
_cell.length_b   1.000
_cell.length_c   1.000
_cell.angle_alpha   90.00
_cell.angle_beta   90.00
_cell.angle_gamma   90.00
#
_symmetry.space_group_name_H-M   'P 1'
#
loop_
_entity.id
_entity.type
_entity.pdbx_description
1 polymer ?
#
loop_
_entity_poly.entity_id
_entity_poly.type
_entity_poly.pdbx_seq_one_letter_code
_entity_poly.pdbx_strand_id
1 'polypeptide(L)'
;MRFFYFFSIIFSSAILLTGCDEKYSKEWYIKNHKEMISKYTECLLDNSWSDQICQNAKNAMNHESTKPDVIQGKKEAFKKLGEKIDSQPVPDLNLGS
;
A
#
# COMPACT_ATOMS: atom_id res chain seq x y z
N MET A 1 59.20 -6.16 17.64
CA MET A 1 58.81 -7.57 17.41
C MET A 1 57.65 -7.93 18.32
N ARG A 2 56.60 -8.54 17.74
CA ARG A 2 55.47 -9.32 18.31
C ARG A 2 54.17 -8.88 17.62
N PHE A 3 53.93 -9.35 16.40
CA PHE A 3 53.15 -10.55 16.05
C PHE A 3 51.70 -10.50 16.54
N PHE A 4 50.79 -10.28 15.59
CA PHE A 4 49.48 -10.90 15.41
C PHE A 4 48.69 -11.33 16.67
N TYR A 5 47.56 -10.65 16.91
CA TYR A 5 46.35 -11.27 17.45
C TYR A 5 45.14 -10.85 16.61
N PHE A 6 44.90 -11.62 15.55
CA PHE A 6 43.54 -11.83 15.05
C PHE A 6 42.77 -12.55 16.16
N PHE A 7 41.78 -11.90 16.77
CA PHE A 7 40.73 -12.62 17.47
C PHE A 7 39.39 -11.96 17.16
N SER A 8 38.68 -12.64 16.26
CA SER A 8 37.29 -12.46 15.92
C SER A 8 36.42 -12.30 17.16
N ILE A 9 35.65 -11.23 17.23
CA ILE A 9 34.38 -11.23 17.97
C ILE A 9 33.31 -10.73 17.00
N ILE A 10 32.90 -11.65 16.12
CA ILE A 10 31.52 -11.69 15.64
C ILE A 10 30.70 -12.07 16.87
N PHE A 11 29.97 -11.11 17.43
CA PHE A 11 28.84 -11.44 18.31
C PHE A 11 27.60 -10.76 17.74
N SER A 12 26.90 -11.56 16.95
CA SER A 12 25.53 -11.37 16.51
C SER A 12 24.67 -10.89 17.67
N SER A 13 24.32 -9.60 17.68
CA SER A 13 23.19 -9.12 18.44
C SER A 13 21.94 -9.69 17.78
N ALA A 14 21.44 -10.75 18.41
CA ALA A 14 20.25 -11.49 18.06
C ALA A 14 19.10 -10.56 17.67
N ILE A 15 18.54 -10.87 16.51
CA ILE A 15 17.28 -10.37 15.98
C ILE A 15 16.19 -10.64 17.02
N LEU A 16 15.84 -9.63 17.81
CA LEU A 16 14.59 -9.60 18.58
C LEU A 16 13.51 -8.98 17.67
N LEU A 17 13.15 -9.66 16.57
CA LEU A 17 12.05 -9.30 15.68
C LEU A 17 10.76 -10.08 16.00
N THR A 18 10.43 -10.29 17.26
CA THR A 18 9.11 -10.84 17.63
C THR A 18 8.08 -9.73 17.73
N GLY A 19 7.89 -8.96 16.65
CA GLY A 19 6.93 -7.83 16.65
C GLY A 19 6.85 -6.94 15.39
N CYS A 20 7.62 -7.20 14.34
CA CYS A 20 7.37 -6.54 13.05
C CYS A 20 6.21 -7.25 12.34
N ASP A 21 4.97 -6.91 12.69
CA ASP A 21 3.88 -7.04 11.71
C ASP A 21 4.39 -6.37 10.43
N GLU A 22 4.57 -7.14 9.35
CA GLU A 22 5.10 -6.62 8.10
C GLU A 22 4.23 -5.44 7.67
N LYS A 23 4.77 -4.24 7.80
CA LYS A 23 4.09 -3.00 7.43
C LYS A 23 3.65 -3.16 5.97
N TYR A 24 2.38 -2.83 5.69
CA TYR A 24 1.75 -2.98 4.37
C TYR A 24 1.39 -4.42 3.95
N SER A 25 1.45 -5.39 4.85
CA SER A 25 0.72 -6.67 4.68
C SER A 25 -0.79 -6.45 4.72
N LYS A 26 -1.55 -7.42 4.22
CA LYS A 26 -3.03 -7.41 4.31
C LYS A 26 -3.49 -7.31 5.76
N GLU A 27 -2.87 -8.07 6.66
CA GLU A 27 -3.18 -8.15 8.09
C GLU A 27 -2.90 -6.82 8.79
N TRP A 28 -1.81 -6.14 8.42
CA TRP A 28 -1.53 -4.80 8.91
C TRP A 28 -2.62 -3.80 8.46
N TYR A 29 -3.06 -3.87 7.20
CA TYR A 29 -4.13 -3.02 6.69
C TYR A 29 -5.49 -3.26 7.35
N ILE A 30 -5.84 -4.53 7.65
CA ILE A 30 -7.06 -4.87 8.42
C ILE A 30 -7.02 -4.21 9.80
N LYS A 31 -5.86 -4.15 10.46
CA LYS A 31 -5.73 -3.48 11.76
C LYS A 31 -5.70 -1.95 11.65
N ASN A 32 -5.47 -1.40 10.44
CA ASN A 32 -5.22 0.02 10.20
C ASN A 32 -6.09 0.56 9.05
N HIS A 33 -7.41 0.60 9.23
CA HIS A 33 -8.36 0.96 8.16
C HIS A 33 -8.08 2.31 7.48
N LYS A 34 -7.64 3.33 8.23
CA LYS A 34 -7.30 4.64 7.64
C LYS A 34 -6.20 4.52 6.58
N GLU A 35 -5.16 3.76 6.89
CA GLU A 35 -4.02 3.52 6.01
C GLU A 35 -4.40 2.62 4.83
N MET A 36 -5.26 1.62 5.08
CA MET A 36 -5.84 0.76 4.04
C MET A 36 -6.64 1.58 3.03
N ILE A 37 -7.57 2.42 3.50
CA ILE A 37 -8.42 3.27 2.66
C ILE A 37 -7.56 4.26 1.88
N SER A 38 -6.58 4.89 2.55
CA SER A 38 -5.65 5.83 1.94
C SER A 38 -4.88 5.17 0.79
N LYS A 39 -4.23 4.03 1.05
CA LYS A 39 -3.45 3.32 0.03
C LYS A 39 -4.35 2.78 -1.08
N TYR A 40 -5.50 2.21 -0.76
CA TYR A 40 -6.46 1.77 -1.78
C TYR A 40 -6.87 2.91 -2.72
N THR A 41 -7.11 4.10 -2.17
CA THR A 41 -7.48 5.29 -2.94
C THR A 41 -6.34 5.71 -3.88
N GLU A 42 -5.10 5.78 -3.37
CA GLU A 42 -3.91 6.05 -4.18
C GLU A 42 -3.80 5.06 -5.34
N CYS A 43 -3.87 3.76 -5.06
CA CYS A 43 -3.76 2.71 -6.06
C CYS A 43 -4.89 2.76 -7.10
N LEU A 44 -6.10 3.15 -6.68
CA LEU A 44 -7.24 3.34 -7.58
C LEU A 44 -7.02 4.51 -8.54
N LEU A 45 -6.53 5.64 -8.04
CA LEU A 45 -6.30 6.82 -8.85
C LEU A 45 -5.15 6.61 -9.84
N ASP A 46 -4.10 5.90 -9.43
CA ASP A 46 -2.90 5.69 -10.26
C ASP A 46 -2.93 4.42 -11.10
N ASN A 47 -4.00 3.62 -10.97
CA ASN A 47 -4.17 2.33 -11.64
C ASN A 47 -2.97 1.36 -11.41
N SER A 48 -2.37 1.39 -10.22
CA SER A 48 -1.14 0.67 -9.87
C SER A 48 -1.41 -0.73 -9.29
N TRP A 49 -2.44 -1.42 -9.78
CA TRP A 49 -2.88 -2.69 -9.23
C TRP A 49 -1.89 -3.84 -9.41
N SER A 50 -0.84 -3.72 -10.22
CA SER A 50 0.22 -4.73 -10.29
C SER A 50 1.15 -4.72 -9.06
N ASP A 51 1.15 -3.65 -8.26
CA ASP A 51 1.96 -3.56 -7.04
C ASP A 51 1.39 -4.47 -5.93
N GLN A 52 2.26 -5.25 -5.28
CA GLN A 52 1.91 -6.13 -4.17
C GLN A 52 1.30 -5.34 -2.99
N ILE A 53 1.76 -4.13 -2.70
CA ILE A 53 1.20 -3.27 -1.65
C ILE A 53 -0.24 -2.89 -2.01
N CYS A 54 -0.49 -2.54 -3.27
CA CYS A 54 -1.84 -2.25 -3.76
C CYS A 54 -2.75 -3.47 -3.71
N GLN A 55 -2.23 -4.65 -4.04
CA GLN A 55 -2.96 -5.91 -3.88
C GLN A 55 -3.29 -6.21 -2.43
N ASN A 56 -2.36 -5.98 -1.50
CA ASN A 56 -2.58 -6.18 -0.06
C ASN A 56 -3.68 -5.24 0.45
N ALA A 57 -3.62 -3.94 0.11
CA ALA A 57 -4.65 -2.97 0.47
C ALA A 57 -6.01 -3.32 -0.13
N LYS A 58 -6.06 -3.74 -1.40
CA LYS A 58 -7.30 -4.20 -2.07
C LYS A 58 -7.90 -5.43 -1.40
N ASN A 59 -7.08 -6.41 -1.07
CA ASN A 59 -7.52 -7.63 -0.42
C ASN A 59 -8.02 -7.36 1.01
N ALA A 60 -7.38 -6.46 1.74
CA ALA A 60 -7.85 -6.00 3.05
C ALA A 60 -9.18 -5.24 2.92
N MET A 61 -9.31 -4.33 1.94
CA MET A 61 -10.54 -3.57 1.68
C MET A 61 -11.73 -4.48 1.34
N ASN A 62 -11.47 -5.56 0.59
CA ASN A 62 -12.48 -6.58 0.27
C ASN A 62 -12.83 -7.44 1.49
N HIS A 63 -11.85 -7.74 2.35
CA HIS A 63 -12.09 -8.51 3.57
C HIS A 63 -12.98 -7.74 4.56
N GLU A 64 -12.71 -6.45 4.74
CA GLU A 64 -13.43 -5.57 5.67
C GLU A 64 -14.63 -4.86 5.01
N SER A 65 -15.13 -5.35 3.86
CA SER A 65 -16.09 -4.63 3.01
C SER A 65 -17.45 -4.36 3.65
N THR A 66 -17.75 -5.02 4.76
CA THR A 66 -19.01 -4.85 5.52
C THR A 66 -18.89 -3.80 6.63
N LYS A 67 -17.69 -3.30 6.93
CA LYS A 67 -17.48 -2.29 7.96
C LYS A 67 -17.94 -0.91 7.48
N PRO A 68 -18.67 -0.13 8.31
CA PRO A 68 -19.22 1.16 7.89
C PRO A 68 -18.18 2.17 7.40
N ASP A 69 -17.02 2.25 8.06
CA ASP A 69 -15.92 3.15 7.69
C ASP A 69 -15.25 2.74 6.38
N VAL A 70 -15.12 1.43 6.13
CA VAL A 70 -14.60 0.89 4.88
C VAL A 70 -15.55 1.13 3.70
N ILE A 71 -16.87 0.96 3.92
CA ILE A 71 -17.89 1.29 2.93
C ILE A 71 -17.81 2.78 2.56
N GLN A 72 -17.73 3.65 3.56
CA GLN A 72 -17.63 5.09 3.33
C GLN A 72 -16.33 5.45 2.61
N GLY A 73 -15.19 4.92 3.07
CA GLY A 73 -13.89 5.14 2.44
C GLY A 73 -13.86 4.68 0.98
N LYS A 74 -14.48 3.54 0.65
CA LYS A 74 -14.61 3.06 -0.73
C LYS A 74 -15.43 4.02 -1.58
N LYS A 75 -16.57 4.52 -1.09
CA LYS A 75 -17.40 5.51 -1.80
C LYS A 75 -16.62 6.79 -2.11
N GLU A 76 -15.87 7.29 -1.13
CA GLU A 76 -15.03 8.47 -1.28
C GLU A 76 -13.89 8.26 -2.29
N ALA A 77 -13.27 7.08 -2.29
CA ALA A 77 -12.23 6.73 -3.26
C ALA A 77 -12.76 6.78 -4.70
N PHE A 78 -13.94 6.21 -4.96
CA PHE A 78 -14.57 6.26 -6.29
C PHE A 78 -15.06 7.66 -6.66
N LYS A 79 -15.52 8.46 -5.70
CA LYS A 79 -15.83 9.88 -5.94
C LYS A 79 -14.60 10.64 -6.45
N LYS A 80 -13.45 10.46 -5.80
CA LYS A 80 -12.17 11.06 -6.23
C LYS A 80 -11.75 10.60 -7.63
N LEU A 81 -11.99 9.32 -7.97
CA LEU A 81 -11.72 8.82 -9.31
C LEU A 81 -12.60 9.52 -10.36
N GLY A 82 -13.90 9.70 -10.08
CA GLY A 82 -14.80 10.47 -10.93
C GLY A 82 -14.30 11.90 -11.15
N GLU A 83 -13.96 12.61 -10.06
CA GLU A 83 -13.39 13.98 -10.13
C GLU A 83 -12.08 14.02 -10.96
N LYS A 84 -11.23 12.99 -10.87
CA LYS A 84 -10.02 12.87 -11.69
C LYS A 84 -10.33 12.65 -13.17
N ILE A 85 -11.35 11.86 -13.50
CA ILE A 85 -11.77 11.63 -14.89
C ILE A 85 -12.41 12.89 -15.47
N ASP A 86 -13.30 13.55 -14.72
CA ASP A 86 -14.01 14.75 -15.18
C ASP A 86 -13.07 15.95 -15.41
N SER A 87 -11.93 15.98 -14.72
CA SER A 87 -10.90 17.01 -14.89
C SER A 87 -9.93 16.73 -16.05
N GLN A 88 -9.97 15.54 -16.66
CA GLN A 88 -9.13 15.23 -17.81
C GLN A 88 -9.74 15.77 -19.11
N PRO A 89 -8.95 16.44 -19.97
CA PRO A 89 -9.43 16.90 -21.26
C PRO A 89 -9.80 15.70 -22.15
N VAL A 90 -10.98 15.77 -22.79
CA VAL A 90 -11.41 14.75 -23.76
C VAL A 90 -10.48 14.84 -24.98
N PRO A 91 -9.83 13.73 -25.39
CA PRO A 91 -9.02 13.72 -26.60
C PRO A 91 -9.88 14.06 -27.82
N ASP A 92 -9.43 15.02 -28.63
CA ASP A 92 -10.07 15.30 -29.92
C ASP A 92 -9.75 14.16 -30.90
N LEU A 93 -10.76 13.33 -31.16
CA LEU A 93 -10.67 12.17 -32.07
C LEU A 93 -10.74 12.57 -33.55
N ASN A 94 -10.90 13.85 -33.89
CA ASN A 94 -11.06 14.32 -35.27
C ASN A 94 -9.75 14.77 -35.96
N LEU A 95 -8.59 14.59 -35.33
CA LEU A 95 -7.29 15.01 -35.91
C LEU A 95 -6.69 14.06 -36.97
N GLY A 96 -7.52 13.19 -37.57
CA GLY A 96 -7.07 12.12 -38.47
C GLY A 96 -7.83 12.01 -39.79
N SER A 97 -8.34 13.10 -40.36
CA SER A 97 -8.95 13.14 -41.71
C SER A 97 -8.20 14.07 -42.65
#